data_AF-A0A935F7L7-F1
#
_entry.id   AF-A0A935F7L7-F1
#
_cell.length_a   1.000
_cell.length_b   1.000
_cell.length_c   1.000
_cell.angle_alpha   90.00
_cell.angle_beta   90.00
_cell.angle_gamma   90.00
#
_symmetry.space_group_name_H-M   'P 1'
#
loop_
_entity.id
_entity.type
_entity.pdbx_description
1 polymer ?
#
loop_
_entity_poly.entity_id
_entity_poly.type
_entity_poly.pdbx_seq_one_letter_code
_entity_poly.pdbx_strand_id
1 'polypeptide(L)'
;MKKVFFLALVALYVFTNHTFAQLKFDLTKVPVRPELFAAGEISTGMSERDFAFSPDGNEMYYTLQLPQALFQTLVCRKKNEKGVWGEPEIASFAGRYSDLEPAFSADGKMLYFSSNRPLSGTAAKDFDIWVTERNTNGAWSEPRNLGAPVNTAEDEFYPSIARNGNLYFTAAYTNGPGKEDIFKAEWKNGLYAAPVALDTNINTKTYEFNAYVSPDEDFILFTSYGRKDDKGRGDMYISLKGKDGHWKPAVNLDFLNSSKIDYCPYVSPDKKVLFFTSERVNIPSTYPGAPVKLRQLKRLMDSPQNGSGDIYWVQMDIVLKAAAN
;
A
#
# COMPACT_ATOMS: atom_id res chain seq x y z
N MET A 1 53.43 43.30 20.37
CA MET A 1 53.33 41.99 19.68
C MET A 1 52.30 41.13 20.41
N LYS A 2 51.04 41.08 19.94
CA LYS A 2 50.00 40.20 20.50
C LYS A 2 49.93 38.94 19.63
N LYS A 3 50.22 37.77 20.20
CA LYS A 3 50.04 36.48 19.53
C LYS A 3 48.57 36.08 19.64
N VAL A 4 47.91 35.89 18.50
CA VAL A 4 46.56 35.31 18.42
C VAL A 4 46.73 33.79 18.35
N PHE A 5 46.14 33.06 19.29
CA PHE A 5 46.02 31.60 19.23
C PHE A 5 44.71 31.25 18.50
N PHE A 6 44.83 30.53 17.40
CA PHE A 6 43.69 29.89 16.72
C PHE A 6 43.43 28.54 17.40
N LEU A 7 42.29 28.40 18.08
CA LEU A 7 41.79 27.08 18.51
C LEU A 7 41.01 26.48 17.33
N ALA A 8 41.54 25.42 16.72
CA ALA A 8 40.78 24.60 15.78
C ALA A 8 39.89 23.63 16.59
N LEU A 9 38.58 23.83 16.53
CA LEU A 9 37.60 22.88 17.08
C LEU A 9 37.48 21.70 16.10
N VAL A 10 38.07 20.56 16.45
CA VAL A 10 37.85 19.30 15.73
C VAL A 10 36.55 18.70 16.28
N ALA A 11 35.48 18.77 15.49
CA ALA A 11 34.23 18.08 15.80
C ALA A 11 34.43 16.58 15.55
N LEU A 12 34.54 15.80 16.64
CA LEU A 12 34.62 14.36 16.60
C LEU A 12 33.19 13.80 16.37
N TYR A 13 32.85 13.47 15.12
CA TYR A 13 31.61 12.74 14.84
C TYR A 13 31.80 11.29 15.29
N VAL A 14 31.17 10.94 16.42
CA VAL A 14 31.03 9.55 16.86
C VAL A 14 29.97 8.91 15.98
N PHE A 15 30.38 8.18 14.93
CA PHE A 15 29.51 7.25 14.26
C PHE A 15 29.28 6.06 15.19
N THR A 16 28.12 6.01 15.85
CA THR A 16 27.66 4.78 16.49
C THR A 16 27.29 3.80 15.38
N ASN A 17 28.14 2.80 15.16
CA ASN A 17 27.80 1.64 14.33
C ASN A 17 26.68 0.87 15.04
N HIS A 18 25.43 1.25 14.79
CA HIS A 18 24.31 0.38 15.07
C HIS A 18 24.39 -0.77 14.04
N THR A 19 24.88 -1.93 14.46
CA THR A 19 24.59 -3.17 13.76
C THR A 19 23.10 -3.41 13.91
N PHE A 20 22.32 -2.93 12.95
CA PHE A 20 20.89 -3.18 12.88
C PHE A 20 20.63 -4.66 12.69
N ALA A 21 19.59 -5.17 13.36
CA ALA A 21 19.13 -6.52 13.12
C ALA A 21 18.67 -6.61 11.67
N GLN A 22 19.28 -7.50 10.88
CA GLN A 22 18.81 -7.77 9.53
C GLN A 22 17.32 -8.14 9.58
N LEU A 23 16.50 -7.54 8.71
CA LEU A 23 15.10 -7.92 8.52
C LEU A 23 14.99 -9.44 8.39
N LYS A 24 14.36 -10.08 9.38
CA LYS A 24 14.27 -11.55 9.50
C LYS A 24 12.97 -12.06 8.91
N PHE A 25 12.74 -11.84 7.62
CA PHE A 25 11.64 -12.48 6.91
C PHE A 25 12.17 -13.25 5.71
N ASP A 26 11.67 -14.47 5.53
CA ASP A 26 12.06 -15.37 4.45
C ASP A 26 10.88 -15.48 3.50
N LEU A 27 10.96 -14.78 2.35
CA LEU A 27 9.91 -14.80 1.33
C LEU A 27 9.70 -16.18 0.69
N THR A 28 10.50 -17.19 1.04
CA THR A 28 10.28 -18.59 0.64
C THR A 28 9.40 -19.37 1.63
N LYS A 29 9.22 -18.87 2.86
CA LYS A 29 8.42 -19.49 3.93
C LYS A 29 7.14 -18.73 4.18
N VAL A 30 6.39 -18.52 3.11
CA VAL A 30 5.12 -17.79 3.13
C VAL A 30 4.08 -18.62 3.89
N PRO A 31 3.29 -18.05 4.81
CA PRO A 31 2.34 -18.80 5.60
C PRO A 31 1.08 -19.17 4.81
N VAL A 32 0.43 -20.29 5.17
CA VAL A 32 -0.83 -20.75 4.55
C VAL A 32 -2.08 -20.09 5.15
N ARG A 33 -1.89 -19.29 6.20
CA ARG A 33 -2.91 -18.44 6.83
C ARG A 33 -2.35 -17.03 6.97
N PRO A 34 -3.20 -16.00 7.10
CA PRO A 34 -2.71 -14.65 7.37
C PRO A 34 -1.84 -14.61 8.63
N GLU A 35 -0.61 -14.14 8.47
CA GLU A 35 0.27 -13.82 9.58
C GLU A 35 0.80 -12.39 9.44
N LEU A 36 1.28 -11.83 10.55
CA LEU A 36 1.88 -10.51 10.55
C LEU A 36 3.18 -10.54 9.74
N PHE A 37 3.34 -9.62 8.80
CA PHE A 37 4.55 -9.52 8.00
C PHE A 37 5.61 -8.68 8.72
N ALA A 38 6.81 -9.26 8.88
CA ALA A 38 7.99 -8.62 9.45
C ALA A 38 7.68 -7.84 10.75
N ALA A 39 7.09 -8.53 11.73
CA ALA A 39 6.69 -7.96 13.02
C ALA A 39 7.84 -7.24 13.73
N GLY A 40 7.59 -6.02 14.20
CA GLY A 40 8.55 -5.13 14.85
C GLY A 40 9.45 -4.34 13.88
N GLU A 41 9.41 -4.65 12.58
CA GLU A 41 10.31 -4.05 11.59
C GLU A 41 9.55 -3.33 10.46
N ILE A 42 8.49 -3.95 9.95
CA ILE A 42 7.54 -3.33 9.01
C ILE A 42 6.22 -3.08 9.72
N SER A 43 5.62 -4.12 10.29
CA SER A 43 4.47 -3.95 11.16
C SER A 43 4.99 -3.61 12.55
N THR A 44 4.95 -2.34 12.96
CA THR A 44 5.66 -1.87 14.16
C THR A 44 4.72 -1.47 15.30
N GLY A 45 3.42 -1.31 15.04
CA GLY A 45 2.45 -0.72 15.96
C GLY A 45 2.13 0.73 15.66
N MET A 46 2.82 1.33 14.69
CA MET A 46 2.30 2.50 13.99
C MET A 46 1.18 2.07 13.02
N SER A 47 0.65 2.99 12.21
CA SER A 47 -0.34 2.64 11.19
C SER A 47 0.36 2.44 9.85
N GLU A 48 0.84 1.23 9.61
CA GLU A 48 1.37 0.81 8.32
C GLU A 48 0.26 0.29 7.41
N ARG A 49 0.19 0.82 6.20
CA ARG A 49 -0.82 0.41 5.21
C ARG A 49 -0.25 0.52 3.80
N ASP A 50 -0.92 -0.14 2.87
CA ASP A 50 -0.51 -0.22 1.47
C ASP A 50 0.87 -0.88 1.32
N PHE A 51 1.13 -1.54 0.19
CA PHE A 51 2.40 -2.21 0.03
C PHE A 51 2.74 -2.37 -1.45
N ALA A 52 4.02 -2.23 -1.80
CA ALA A 52 4.50 -2.56 -3.13
C ALA A 52 5.98 -2.94 -3.13
N PHE A 53 6.34 -3.99 -3.86
CA PHE A 53 7.72 -4.28 -4.26
C PHE A 53 8.00 -3.72 -5.65
N SER A 54 9.23 -3.26 -5.86
CA SER A 54 9.77 -3.10 -7.21
C SER A 54 9.77 -4.46 -7.92
N PRO A 55 9.61 -4.51 -9.26
CA PRO A 55 9.56 -5.78 -9.99
C PRO A 55 10.79 -6.68 -9.84
N ASP A 56 11.96 -6.09 -9.57
CA ASP A 56 13.20 -6.82 -9.27
C ASP A 56 13.30 -7.29 -7.80
N GLY A 57 12.34 -6.92 -6.95
CA GLY A 57 12.28 -7.28 -5.53
C GLY A 57 13.36 -6.63 -4.66
N ASN A 58 14.00 -5.55 -5.12
CA ASN A 58 15.08 -4.87 -4.40
C ASN A 58 14.61 -3.66 -3.58
N GLU A 59 13.40 -3.17 -3.83
CA GLU A 59 12.82 -2.03 -3.12
C GLU A 59 11.42 -2.40 -2.65
N MET A 60 11.06 -1.99 -1.44
CA MET A 60 9.69 -2.02 -0.96
C MET A 60 9.24 -0.62 -0.59
N TYR A 61 7.95 -0.38 -0.78
CA TYR A 61 7.26 0.85 -0.43
C TYR A 61 5.99 0.52 0.35
N TYR A 62 5.69 1.33 1.36
CA TYR A 62 4.47 1.27 2.15
C TYR A 62 4.13 2.66 2.67
N THR A 63 2.87 2.89 3.03
CA THR A 63 2.42 4.14 3.62
C THR A 63 2.50 4.04 5.14
N LEU A 64 3.06 5.06 5.78
CA LEU A 64 3.00 5.25 7.22
C LEU A 64 2.04 6.41 7.51
N GLN A 65 1.00 6.14 8.30
CA GLN A 65 -0.08 7.09 8.57
C GLN A 65 -0.10 7.50 10.05
N LEU A 66 -0.22 8.80 10.32
CA LEU A 66 -0.47 9.31 11.67
C LEU A 66 -1.94 9.07 12.07
N PRO A 67 -2.24 9.00 13.37
CA PRO A 67 -3.62 8.88 13.86
C PRO A 67 -4.55 9.92 13.23
N GLN A 68 -5.78 9.49 12.92
CA GLN A 68 -6.79 10.31 12.24
C GLN A 68 -6.36 10.84 10.85
N ALA A 69 -5.37 10.20 10.23
CA ALA A 69 -4.81 10.60 8.93
C ALA A 69 -4.32 12.06 8.90
N LEU A 70 -3.82 12.59 10.03
CA LEU A 70 -3.29 13.96 10.10
C LEU A 70 -2.14 14.20 9.10
N PHE A 71 -1.35 13.16 8.85
CA PHE A 71 -0.31 13.13 7.84
C PHE A 71 -0.04 11.67 7.47
N GLN A 72 0.34 11.43 6.23
CA GLN A 72 0.70 10.11 5.73
C GLN A 72 1.71 10.24 4.61
N THR A 73 2.68 9.34 4.57
CA THR A 73 3.73 9.41 3.57
C THR A 73 4.26 8.05 3.20
N LEU A 74 4.88 7.98 2.03
CA LEU A 74 5.53 6.80 1.50
C LEU A 74 6.88 6.60 2.16
N VAL A 75 7.06 5.44 2.78
CA VAL A 75 8.32 4.93 3.30
C VAL A 75 8.88 3.90 2.34
N CYS A 76 10.18 3.92 2.14
CA CYS A 76 10.94 3.01 1.30
C CYS A 76 12.00 2.26 2.11
N ARG A 77 12.23 1.00 1.77
CA ARG A 77 13.44 0.25 2.14
C ARG A 77 14.06 -0.35 0.88
N LYS A 78 15.39 -0.36 0.81
CA LYS A 78 16.15 -0.89 -0.34
C LYS A 78 17.14 -1.95 0.09
N LYS A 79 17.33 -2.98 -0.73
CA LYS A 79 18.44 -3.94 -0.55
C LYS A 79 19.74 -3.30 -0.98
N ASN A 80 20.81 -3.57 -0.24
CA ASN A 80 22.17 -3.32 -0.72
C ASN A 80 22.63 -4.43 -1.69
N GLU A 81 23.83 -4.30 -2.24
CA GLU A 81 24.42 -5.26 -3.19
C GLU A 81 24.57 -6.69 -2.64
N LYS A 82 24.53 -6.85 -1.30
CA LYS A 82 24.57 -8.16 -0.63
C LYS A 82 23.18 -8.74 -0.37
N GLY A 83 22.12 -8.09 -0.88
CA GLY A 83 20.73 -8.49 -0.68
C GLY A 83 20.17 -8.18 0.71
N VAL A 84 20.88 -7.38 1.52
CA VAL A 84 20.45 -7.00 2.87
C VAL A 84 19.61 -5.74 2.80
N TRP A 85 18.40 -5.78 3.35
CA TRP A 85 17.52 -4.61 3.47
C TRP A 85 18.13 -3.53 4.37
N GLY A 86 18.08 -2.28 3.91
CA GLY A 86 18.45 -1.10 4.68
C GLY A 86 17.35 -0.59 5.62
N GLU A 87 17.67 0.49 6.30
CA GLU A 87 16.77 1.24 7.18
C GLU A 87 15.59 1.85 6.39
N PRO A 88 14.44 2.10 7.06
CA PRO A 88 13.33 2.79 6.44
C PRO A 88 13.65 4.27 6.24
N GLU A 89 13.37 4.77 5.04
CA GLU A 89 13.55 6.17 4.67
C GLU A 89 12.26 6.70 4.04
N ILE A 90 11.93 7.99 4.24
CA ILE A 90 10.86 8.62 3.45
C ILE A 90 11.29 8.59 1.98
N ALA A 91 10.38 8.18 1.09
CA ALA A 91 10.65 8.15 -0.34
C ALA A 91 11.11 9.53 -0.83
N SER A 92 12.13 9.58 -1.68
CA SER A 92 12.79 10.83 -2.10
C SER A 92 11.86 11.85 -2.78
N PHE A 93 10.69 11.41 -3.23
CA PHE A 93 9.66 12.20 -3.92
C PHE A 93 8.39 12.46 -3.08
N ALA A 94 8.42 12.08 -1.79
CA ALA A 94 7.31 12.16 -0.84
C ALA A 94 7.69 12.98 0.40
N GLY A 95 6.72 13.18 1.31
CA GLY A 95 6.98 13.68 2.66
C GLY A 95 6.69 15.16 2.87
N ARG A 96 6.17 15.84 1.85
CA ARG A 96 5.70 17.25 1.94
C ARG A 96 4.18 17.36 1.95
N TYR A 97 3.51 16.36 1.40
CA TYR A 97 2.06 16.26 1.24
C TYR A 97 1.60 14.89 1.74
N SER A 98 0.29 14.64 1.74
CA SER A 98 -0.18 13.28 1.94
C SER A 98 0.15 12.48 0.69
N ASP A 99 0.97 11.44 0.83
CA ASP A 99 1.41 10.55 -0.24
C ASP A 99 1.16 9.10 0.20
N LEU A 100 0.41 8.33 -0.58
CA LEU A 100 -0.05 7.00 -0.20
C LEU A 100 -0.20 6.07 -1.41
N GLU A 101 -0.38 4.78 -1.15
CA GLU A 101 -0.82 3.78 -2.13
C GLU A 101 0.15 3.62 -3.32
N PRO A 102 1.41 3.21 -3.05
CA PRO A 102 2.42 3.07 -4.07
C PRO A 102 2.11 1.90 -5.02
N ALA A 103 2.32 2.08 -6.32
CA ALA A 103 2.13 1.05 -7.33
C ALA A 103 3.15 1.15 -8.46
N PHE A 104 3.91 0.08 -8.68
CA PHE A 104 4.91 0.02 -9.74
C PHE A 104 4.27 -0.30 -11.10
N SER A 105 4.82 0.29 -12.17
CA SER A 105 4.67 -0.27 -13.51
C SER A 105 5.35 -1.64 -13.58
N ALA A 106 4.87 -2.52 -14.47
CA ALA A 106 5.40 -3.88 -14.60
C ALA A 106 6.90 -3.93 -14.97
N ASP A 107 7.44 -2.87 -15.59
CA ASP A 107 8.86 -2.74 -15.93
C ASP A 107 9.70 -2.02 -14.86
N GLY A 108 9.07 -1.55 -13.78
CA GLY A 108 9.73 -0.90 -12.64
C GLY A 108 10.23 0.51 -12.92
N LYS A 109 9.96 1.07 -14.11
CA LYS A 109 10.43 2.41 -14.49
C LYS A 109 9.55 3.52 -13.96
N MET A 110 8.31 3.22 -13.59
CA MET A 110 7.37 4.18 -13.04
C MET A 110 6.84 3.69 -11.70
N LEU A 111 6.61 4.63 -10.79
CA LEU A 111 5.86 4.40 -9.56
C LEU A 111 4.73 5.42 -9.50
N TYR A 112 3.51 4.91 -9.45
CA TYR A 112 2.27 5.65 -9.28
C TYR A 112 1.90 5.68 -7.80
N PHE A 113 1.23 6.75 -7.37
CA PHE A 113 0.78 6.90 -5.98
C PHE A 113 -0.32 7.97 -5.92
N SER A 114 -1.17 7.91 -4.89
CA SER A 114 -2.17 8.96 -4.66
C SER A 114 -1.55 10.09 -3.81
N SER A 115 -1.85 11.34 -4.16
CA SER A 115 -1.32 12.50 -3.45
C SER A 115 -2.21 13.73 -3.54
N ASN A 116 -2.31 14.45 -2.44
CA ASN A 116 -3.07 15.70 -2.35
C ASN A 116 -2.22 16.96 -2.65
N ARG A 117 -1.06 16.78 -3.27
CA ARG A 117 -0.15 17.88 -3.61
C ARG A 117 -0.78 18.84 -4.63
N PRO A 118 -0.49 20.16 -4.53
CA PRO A 118 -1.03 21.15 -5.44
C PRO A 118 -0.52 21.00 -6.87
N LEU A 119 -1.36 21.41 -7.83
CA LEU A 119 -0.93 21.70 -9.20
C LEU A 119 -0.17 23.04 -9.31
N SER A 120 -0.45 23.98 -8.39
CA SER A 120 0.25 25.26 -8.26
C SER A 120 0.18 25.80 -6.83
N GLY A 121 1.19 26.56 -6.41
CA GLY A 121 1.27 27.08 -5.04
C GLY A 121 1.63 25.99 -4.02
N THR A 122 1.18 26.15 -2.78
CA THR A 122 1.55 25.26 -1.66
C THR A 122 0.37 24.64 -0.91
N ALA A 123 -0.85 25.09 -1.17
CA ALA A 123 -2.04 24.56 -0.52
C ALA A 123 -2.37 23.16 -1.08
N ALA A 124 -2.60 22.18 -0.21
CA ALA A 124 -3.08 20.87 -0.63
C ALA A 124 -4.45 20.98 -1.30
N LYS A 125 -4.76 20.04 -2.19
CA LYS A 125 -6.07 19.88 -2.85
C LYS A 125 -6.68 18.50 -2.53
N ASP A 126 -7.66 18.09 -3.31
CA ASP A 126 -8.16 16.71 -3.42
C ASP A 126 -7.05 15.75 -3.90
N PHE A 127 -7.23 14.46 -3.67
CA PHE A 127 -6.26 13.42 -4.01
C PHE A 127 -6.31 13.05 -5.48
N ASP A 128 -5.16 13.18 -6.14
CA ASP A 128 -4.98 12.79 -7.53
C ASP A 128 -4.01 11.61 -7.62
N ILE A 129 -4.02 10.90 -8.75
CA ILE A 129 -2.95 9.96 -9.08
C ILE A 129 -1.75 10.72 -9.66
N TRP A 130 -0.59 10.51 -9.05
CA TRP A 130 0.71 11.05 -9.48
C TRP A 130 1.63 9.92 -9.90
N VAL A 131 2.61 10.24 -10.74
CA VAL A 131 3.62 9.29 -11.20
C VAL A 131 5.01 9.92 -11.15
N THR A 132 5.99 9.13 -10.69
CA THR A 132 7.42 9.44 -10.78
C THR A 132 8.12 8.43 -11.66
N GLU A 133 9.13 8.87 -12.40
CA GLU A 133 9.87 8.08 -13.36
C GLU A 133 11.30 7.86 -12.87
N ARG A 134 11.80 6.64 -13.04
CA ARG A 134 13.18 6.30 -12.69
C ARG A 134 14.09 6.74 -13.82
N ASN A 135 15.03 7.63 -13.50
CA ASN A 135 16.03 8.09 -14.45
C ASN A 135 17.14 7.05 -14.69
N THR A 136 18.04 7.32 -15.62
CA THR A 136 19.14 6.41 -15.99
C THR A 136 20.13 6.14 -14.87
N ASN A 137 20.15 6.98 -13.83
CA ASN A 137 21.00 6.81 -12.65
C ASN A 137 20.29 6.05 -11.52
N GLY A 138 19.06 5.57 -11.77
CA GLY A 138 18.27 4.83 -10.79
C GLY A 138 17.54 5.70 -9.76
N ALA A 139 17.58 7.03 -9.90
CA ALA A 139 16.87 7.95 -9.01
C ALA A 139 15.48 8.29 -9.57
N TRP A 140 14.52 8.52 -8.67
CA TRP A 140 13.18 8.96 -9.01
C TRP A 140 13.18 10.44 -9.39
N SER A 141 12.42 10.80 -10.43
CA SER A 141 12.21 12.18 -10.84
C SER A 141 11.23 12.92 -9.91
N GLU A 142 11.14 14.23 -10.07
CA GLU A 142 10.00 14.98 -9.51
C GLU A 142 8.68 14.37 -10.05
N PRO A 143 7.68 14.12 -9.18
CA PRO A 143 6.43 13.54 -9.63
C PRO A 143 5.62 14.49 -10.50
N ARG A 144 4.95 13.92 -11.50
CA ARG A 144 4.00 14.62 -12.36
C ARG A 144 2.59 14.13 -12.10
N ASN A 145 1.63 15.06 -12.16
CA ASN A 145 0.22 14.73 -12.10
C ASN A 145 -0.16 13.92 -13.35
N LEU A 146 -1.00 12.90 -13.21
CA LEU A 146 -1.40 12.10 -14.36
C LEU A 146 -2.35 12.84 -15.31
N GLY A 147 -3.09 13.80 -14.78
CA GLY A 147 -3.99 14.68 -15.50
C GLY A 147 -5.27 13.98 -15.98
N ALA A 148 -6.11 14.77 -16.65
CA ALA A 148 -7.32 14.26 -17.28
C ALA A 148 -6.98 13.25 -18.41
N PRO A 149 -7.82 12.24 -18.64
CA PRO A 149 -9.14 12.03 -18.02
C PRO A 149 -9.11 11.20 -16.75
N VAL A 150 -7.94 10.81 -16.24
CA VAL A 150 -7.83 10.00 -15.02
C VAL A 150 -8.09 10.86 -13.79
N ASN A 151 -7.35 11.96 -13.65
CA ASN A 151 -7.54 12.85 -12.51
C ASN A 151 -8.68 13.83 -12.79
N THR A 152 -9.56 14.01 -11.83
CA THR A 152 -10.74 14.87 -11.96
C THR A 152 -10.78 15.95 -10.89
N ALA A 153 -11.97 16.36 -10.45
CA ALA A 153 -12.17 17.23 -9.30
C ALA A 153 -12.64 16.43 -8.06
N GLU A 154 -12.84 15.13 -8.22
CA GLU A 154 -13.10 14.18 -7.14
C GLU A 154 -11.78 13.48 -6.77
N ASP A 155 -11.77 12.74 -5.66
CA ASP A 155 -10.57 12.01 -5.26
C ASP A 155 -10.36 10.72 -6.08
N GLU A 156 -9.11 10.45 -6.47
CA GLU A 156 -8.66 9.21 -7.08
C GLU A 156 -7.60 8.47 -6.23
N PHE A 157 -7.89 7.21 -5.95
CA PHE A 157 -7.10 6.39 -5.03
C PHE A 157 -6.69 5.05 -5.62
N TYR A 158 -5.68 4.46 -4.99
CA TYR A 158 -5.19 3.10 -5.15
C TYR A 158 -4.93 2.69 -6.60
N PRO A 159 -3.96 3.35 -7.27
CA PRO A 159 -3.60 3.00 -8.63
C PRO A 159 -3.08 1.55 -8.72
N SER A 160 -3.47 0.83 -9.77
CA SER A 160 -2.95 -0.50 -10.08
C SER A 160 -2.77 -0.63 -11.59
N ILE A 161 -1.57 -1.01 -12.02
CA ILE A 161 -1.15 -0.89 -13.42
C ILE A 161 -0.94 -2.27 -14.01
N ALA A 162 -1.71 -2.59 -15.05
CA ALA A 162 -1.53 -3.79 -15.85
C ALA A 162 -0.33 -3.65 -16.80
N ARG A 163 0.19 -4.79 -17.28
CA ARG A 163 1.37 -4.85 -18.18
C ARG A 163 1.14 -4.16 -19.52
N ASN A 164 -0.11 -4.11 -19.99
CA ASN A 164 -0.50 -3.37 -21.20
C ASN A 164 -0.64 -1.85 -20.96
N GLY A 165 -0.40 -1.38 -19.72
CA GLY A 165 -0.51 0.00 -19.31
C GLY A 165 -1.89 0.39 -18.81
N ASN A 166 -2.91 -0.49 -18.86
CA ASN A 166 -4.22 -0.15 -18.30
C ASN A 166 -4.09 0.19 -16.81
N LEU A 167 -4.75 1.28 -16.41
CA LEU A 167 -4.78 1.73 -15.03
C LEU A 167 -6.14 1.38 -14.43
N TYR A 168 -6.09 0.76 -13.26
CA TYR A 168 -7.22 0.52 -12.39
C TYR A 168 -7.07 1.40 -11.17
N PHE A 169 -8.16 1.97 -10.69
CA PHE A 169 -8.16 2.85 -9.53
C PHE A 169 -9.55 2.94 -8.93
N THR A 170 -9.64 3.53 -7.76
CA THR A 170 -10.90 3.73 -7.03
C THR A 170 -11.28 5.21 -7.07
N ALA A 171 -12.58 5.48 -7.29
CA ALA A 171 -13.12 6.83 -7.20
C ALA A 171 -14.62 6.80 -6.85
N ALA A 172 -15.14 7.93 -6.36
CA ALA A 172 -16.57 8.12 -6.07
C ALA A 172 -17.30 8.88 -7.19
N TYR A 173 -17.04 8.53 -8.46
CA TYR A 173 -17.65 9.22 -9.59
C TYR A 173 -19.16 8.95 -9.73
N THR A 174 -19.88 9.95 -10.20
CA THR A 174 -21.34 9.88 -10.41
C THR A 174 -21.79 8.89 -11.49
N ASN A 175 -20.89 8.42 -12.35
CA ASN A 175 -21.17 7.43 -13.41
C ASN A 175 -20.87 5.99 -12.98
N GLY A 176 -20.45 5.76 -11.73
CA GLY A 176 -20.33 4.44 -11.13
C GLY A 176 -21.68 3.92 -10.58
N PRO A 177 -21.84 2.59 -10.43
CA PRO A 177 -23.07 2.03 -9.87
C PRO A 177 -23.22 2.20 -8.35
N GLY A 178 -22.13 2.44 -7.62
CA GLY A 178 -22.03 2.42 -6.17
C GLY A 178 -21.80 3.78 -5.53
N LYS A 179 -21.23 3.76 -4.33
CA LYS A 179 -20.81 4.95 -3.57
C LYS A 179 -19.33 5.26 -3.76
N GLU A 180 -18.56 4.22 -3.99
CA GLU A 180 -17.16 4.24 -4.37
C GLU A 180 -16.95 2.99 -5.21
N ASP A 181 -16.37 3.16 -6.39
CA ASP A 181 -16.32 2.13 -7.42
C ASP A 181 -14.90 1.98 -7.96
N ILE A 182 -14.62 0.79 -8.50
CA ILE A 182 -13.39 0.50 -9.21
C ILE A 182 -13.57 0.87 -10.68
N PHE A 183 -12.68 1.73 -11.18
CA PHE A 183 -12.62 2.20 -12.56
C PHE A 183 -11.42 1.62 -13.29
N LYS A 184 -11.54 1.53 -14.62
CA LYS A 184 -10.45 1.21 -15.54
C LYS A 184 -10.29 2.32 -16.57
N ALA A 185 -9.08 2.85 -16.69
CA ALA A 185 -8.65 3.69 -17.80
C ALA A 185 -7.74 2.88 -18.74
N GLU A 186 -8.18 2.69 -19.98
CA GLU A 186 -7.39 1.95 -20.98
C GLU A 186 -6.23 2.79 -21.50
N TRP A 187 -5.05 2.19 -21.61
CA TRP A 187 -3.89 2.85 -22.21
C TRP A 187 -3.91 2.69 -23.73
N LYS A 188 -3.97 3.81 -24.45
CA LYS A 188 -4.03 3.86 -25.91
C LYS A 188 -3.08 4.93 -26.44
N ASN A 189 -2.08 4.51 -27.19
CA ASN A 189 -1.17 5.40 -27.93
C ASN A 189 -0.52 6.50 -27.06
N GLY A 190 -0.08 6.16 -25.85
CA GLY A 190 0.60 7.12 -24.96
C GLY A 190 -0.34 7.93 -24.04
N LEU A 191 -1.65 7.67 -24.08
CA LEU A 191 -2.65 8.38 -23.30
C LEU A 191 -3.64 7.41 -22.65
N TYR A 192 -4.22 7.82 -21.54
CA TYR A 192 -5.35 7.12 -20.92
C TYR A 192 -6.67 7.54 -21.56
N ALA A 193 -7.50 6.57 -21.90
CA ALA A 193 -8.90 6.80 -22.27
C ALA A 193 -9.72 7.20 -21.04
N ALA A 194 -10.92 7.75 -21.28
CA ALA A 194 -11.87 8.08 -20.21
C ALA A 194 -12.13 6.83 -19.33
N PRO A 195 -12.03 6.95 -18.00
CA PRO A 195 -12.25 5.82 -17.09
C PRO A 195 -13.68 5.28 -17.20
N VAL A 196 -13.80 3.95 -17.14
CA VAL A 196 -15.08 3.24 -17.14
C VAL A 196 -15.16 2.40 -15.87
N ALA A 197 -16.28 2.49 -15.15
CA ALA A 197 -16.54 1.65 -13.99
C ALA A 197 -16.54 0.17 -14.42
N LEU A 198 -15.93 -0.69 -13.61
CA LEU A 198 -16.07 -2.13 -13.79
C LEU A 198 -17.54 -2.56 -13.62
N ASP A 199 -17.89 -3.69 -14.25
CA ASP A 199 -19.25 -4.19 -14.25
C ASP A 199 -19.73 -4.65 -12.86
N THR A 200 -20.99 -5.06 -12.78
CA THR A 200 -21.63 -5.44 -11.52
C THR A 200 -21.17 -6.77 -10.93
N ASN A 201 -20.27 -7.50 -11.59
CA ASN A 201 -19.58 -8.63 -10.96
C ASN A 201 -18.48 -8.14 -10.02
N ILE A 202 -17.99 -6.92 -10.24
CA ILE A 202 -16.98 -6.26 -9.39
C ILE A 202 -17.62 -5.20 -8.53
N ASN A 203 -18.33 -4.22 -9.11
CA ASN A 203 -18.90 -3.09 -8.39
C ASN A 203 -20.34 -3.37 -7.96
N THR A 204 -20.78 -2.83 -6.83
CA THR A 204 -22.14 -3.00 -6.31
C THR A 204 -22.83 -1.65 -6.10
N LYS A 205 -23.87 -1.60 -5.27
CA LYS A 205 -24.50 -0.35 -4.82
C LYS A 205 -23.83 0.23 -3.57
N THR A 206 -22.75 -0.40 -3.11
CA THR A 206 -22.08 -0.07 -1.86
C THR A 206 -20.68 0.48 -2.14
N TYR A 207 -19.65 0.03 -1.41
CA TYR A 207 -18.29 0.52 -1.56
C TYR A 207 -17.40 -0.58 -2.10
N GLU A 208 -16.65 -0.29 -3.15
CA GLU A 208 -15.60 -1.13 -3.72
C GLU A 208 -14.34 -0.30 -3.94
N PHE A 209 -13.27 -0.64 -3.21
CA PHE A 209 -12.09 0.21 -3.11
C PHE A 209 -10.80 -0.59 -2.91
N ASN A 210 -9.66 0.10 -3.06
CA ASN A 210 -8.32 -0.48 -2.99
C ASN A 210 -8.12 -1.71 -3.88
N ALA A 211 -8.31 -1.55 -5.20
CA ALA A 211 -8.19 -2.66 -6.14
C ALA A 211 -6.75 -2.92 -6.61
N TYR A 212 -6.25 -4.13 -6.37
CA TYR A 212 -5.09 -4.69 -7.07
C TYR A 212 -5.55 -5.52 -8.26
N VAL A 213 -5.13 -5.12 -9.46
CA VAL A 213 -5.22 -5.98 -10.65
C VAL A 213 -3.88 -6.68 -10.87
N SER A 214 -3.93 -7.97 -11.16
CA SER A 214 -2.77 -8.70 -11.66
C SER A 214 -2.20 -8.03 -12.93
N PRO A 215 -0.87 -8.04 -13.16
CA PRO A 215 -0.29 -7.44 -14.36
C PRO A 215 -0.82 -8.01 -15.67
N ASP A 216 -1.31 -9.25 -15.66
CA ASP A 216 -1.85 -9.93 -16.84
C ASP A 216 -3.38 -9.83 -16.92
N GLU A 217 -4.00 -9.05 -16.02
CA GLU A 217 -5.45 -8.86 -15.89
C GLU A 217 -6.22 -10.19 -15.75
N ASP A 218 -5.64 -11.22 -15.13
CA ASP A 218 -6.25 -12.55 -14.94
C ASP A 218 -7.05 -12.69 -13.64
N PHE A 219 -6.70 -11.91 -12.61
CA PHE A 219 -7.49 -11.72 -11.40
C PHE A 219 -7.43 -10.27 -10.89
N ILE A 220 -8.41 -9.91 -10.07
CA ILE A 220 -8.50 -8.65 -9.32
C ILE A 220 -8.83 -8.95 -7.85
N LEU A 221 -8.12 -8.31 -6.94
CA LEU A 221 -8.34 -8.33 -5.49
C LEU A 221 -8.74 -6.93 -5.05
N PHE A 222 -9.71 -6.80 -4.15
CA PHE A 222 -10.16 -5.49 -3.69
C PHE A 222 -10.88 -5.59 -2.36
N THR A 223 -11.15 -4.44 -1.75
CA THR A 223 -11.92 -4.33 -0.51
C THR A 223 -13.34 -3.92 -0.83
N SER A 224 -14.32 -4.44 -0.12
CA SER A 224 -15.70 -3.97 -0.19
C SER A 224 -16.35 -3.86 1.18
N TYR A 225 -17.21 -2.86 1.34
CA TYR A 225 -18.01 -2.64 2.54
C TYR A 225 -19.48 -2.47 2.19
N GLY A 226 -20.36 -3.21 2.88
CA GLY A 226 -21.81 -3.20 2.71
C GLY A 226 -22.38 -4.34 1.87
N ARG A 227 -21.55 -5.29 1.43
CA ARG A 227 -22.03 -6.50 0.76
C ARG A 227 -22.77 -7.41 1.73
N LYS A 228 -23.66 -8.24 1.19
CA LYS A 228 -24.51 -9.13 2.00
C LYS A 228 -23.70 -10.12 2.84
N ASP A 229 -22.54 -10.52 2.34
CA ASP A 229 -21.61 -11.47 2.93
C ASP A 229 -20.40 -10.79 3.60
N ASP A 230 -20.43 -9.48 3.82
CA ASP A 230 -19.36 -8.79 4.56
C ASP A 230 -19.37 -9.13 6.07
N LYS A 231 -18.18 -9.20 6.67
CA LYS A 231 -17.98 -9.38 8.13
C LYS A 231 -17.98 -8.06 8.89
N GLY A 232 -17.82 -6.95 8.16
CA GLY A 232 -18.03 -5.58 8.62
C GLY A 232 -16.79 -4.70 8.55
N ARG A 233 -17.00 -3.39 8.37
CA ARG A 233 -15.99 -2.31 8.21
C ARG A 233 -15.10 -2.39 6.95
N GLY A 234 -15.06 -3.52 6.25
CA GLY A 234 -14.43 -3.67 4.93
C GLY A 234 -13.74 -5.02 4.82
N ASP A 235 -14.14 -5.80 3.82
CA ASP A 235 -13.72 -7.18 3.60
C ASP A 235 -12.98 -7.32 2.27
N MET A 236 -12.04 -8.23 2.20
CA MET A 236 -11.32 -8.61 0.98
C MET A 236 -12.14 -9.53 0.10
N TYR A 237 -12.16 -9.23 -1.20
CA TYR A 237 -12.78 -10.03 -2.25
C TYR A 237 -11.80 -10.28 -3.39
N ILE A 238 -12.05 -11.35 -4.14
CA ILE A 238 -11.34 -11.67 -5.38
C ILE A 238 -12.33 -11.95 -6.51
N SER A 239 -11.99 -11.53 -7.72
CA SER A 239 -12.63 -12.00 -8.94
C SER A 239 -11.58 -12.50 -9.93
N LEU A 240 -11.91 -13.60 -10.62
CA LEU A 240 -11.11 -14.16 -11.69
C LEU A 240 -11.70 -13.74 -13.03
N LYS A 241 -10.84 -13.47 -14.01
CA LYS A 241 -11.30 -13.18 -15.38
C LYS A 241 -11.67 -14.47 -16.12
N GLY A 242 -12.84 -14.48 -16.71
CA GLY A 242 -13.34 -15.55 -17.57
C GLY A 242 -12.59 -15.62 -18.91
N LYS A 243 -12.74 -16.75 -19.59
CA LYS A 243 -12.18 -16.95 -20.95
C LYS A 243 -12.86 -16.07 -22.00
N ASP A 244 -14.04 -15.58 -21.70
CA ASP A 244 -14.80 -14.60 -22.47
C ASP A 244 -14.29 -13.15 -22.28
N GLY A 245 -13.32 -12.94 -21.38
CA GLY A 245 -12.76 -11.63 -21.07
C GLY A 245 -13.52 -10.83 -20.02
N HIS A 246 -14.61 -11.37 -19.46
CA HIS A 246 -15.41 -10.72 -18.42
C HIS A 246 -14.94 -11.14 -17.01
N TRP A 247 -15.10 -10.25 -16.04
CA TRP A 247 -14.87 -10.61 -14.64
C TRP A 247 -15.98 -11.56 -14.17
N LYS A 248 -15.62 -12.61 -13.42
CA LYS A 248 -16.61 -13.45 -12.73
C LYS A 248 -17.16 -12.71 -11.50
N PRO A 249 -18.32 -13.11 -10.96
CA PRO A 249 -18.79 -12.60 -9.67
C PRO A 249 -17.70 -12.68 -8.60
N ALA A 250 -17.47 -11.60 -7.88
CA ALA A 250 -16.48 -11.55 -6.83
C ALA A 250 -16.85 -12.49 -5.66
N VAL A 251 -15.83 -13.10 -5.05
CA VAL A 251 -15.95 -14.06 -3.94
C VAL A 251 -15.35 -13.42 -2.69
N ASN A 252 -16.07 -13.46 -1.56
CA ASN A 252 -15.56 -13.03 -0.25
C ASN A 252 -14.43 -13.97 0.21
N LEU A 253 -13.28 -13.41 0.57
CA LEU A 253 -12.13 -14.14 1.09
C LEU A 253 -12.25 -14.33 2.61
N ASP A 254 -13.28 -15.06 3.04
CA ASP A 254 -13.66 -15.23 4.45
C ASP A 254 -12.47 -15.56 5.37
N PHE A 255 -11.58 -16.45 4.92
CA PHE A 255 -10.40 -16.89 5.68
C PHE A 255 -9.33 -15.79 5.88
N LEU A 256 -9.33 -14.75 5.03
CA LEU A 256 -8.50 -13.56 5.22
C LEU A 256 -9.18 -12.59 6.17
N ASN A 257 -10.50 -12.39 6.02
CA ASN A 257 -11.25 -11.33 6.67
C ASN A 257 -11.40 -11.50 8.19
N SER A 258 -11.29 -10.39 8.90
CA SER A 258 -11.46 -10.22 10.33
C SER A 258 -12.79 -9.51 10.64
N SER A 259 -13.03 -9.17 11.90
CA SER A 259 -14.17 -8.31 12.28
C SER A 259 -13.83 -6.81 12.24
N LYS A 260 -12.67 -6.46 11.65
CA LYS A 260 -12.14 -5.11 11.46
C LYS A 260 -11.95 -4.91 9.96
N ILE A 261 -11.47 -3.74 9.55
CA ILE A 261 -11.19 -3.51 8.14
C ILE A 261 -9.95 -4.32 7.71
N ASP A 262 -10.09 -5.02 6.59
CA ASP A 262 -9.04 -5.74 5.88
C ASP A 262 -9.01 -5.23 4.44
N TYR A 263 -7.88 -4.68 4.01
CA TYR A 263 -7.83 -3.83 2.83
C TYR A 263 -6.43 -3.76 2.20
N CYS A 264 -6.28 -2.95 1.14
CA CYS A 264 -5.03 -2.73 0.43
C CYS A 264 -4.28 -4.02 0.00
N PRO A 265 -4.90 -4.87 -0.84
CA PRO A 265 -4.20 -6.01 -1.44
C PRO A 265 -3.00 -5.56 -2.26
N TYR A 266 -1.92 -6.33 -2.17
CA TYR A 266 -0.82 -6.28 -3.11
C TYR A 266 -0.27 -7.69 -3.31
N VAL A 267 -0.06 -8.09 -4.56
CA VAL A 267 0.56 -9.39 -4.86
C VAL A 267 1.99 -9.18 -5.33
N SER A 268 2.91 -9.99 -4.79
CA SER A 268 4.33 -9.97 -5.13
C SER A 268 4.57 -10.16 -6.64
N PRO A 269 5.68 -9.65 -7.20
CA PRO A 269 5.96 -9.75 -8.64
C PRO A 269 6.00 -11.19 -9.18
N ASP A 270 6.40 -12.15 -8.35
CA ASP A 270 6.43 -13.58 -8.67
C ASP A 270 5.06 -14.28 -8.49
N LYS A 271 4.02 -13.53 -8.15
CA LYS A 271 2.64 -13.97 -7.88
C LYS A 271 2.48 -15.01 -6.76
N LYS A 272 3.46 -15.13 -5.86
CA LYS A 272 3.43 -16.15 -4.78
C LYS A 272 2.87 -15.66 -3.46
N VAL A 273 2.91 -14.37 -3.20
CA VAL A 273 2.55 -13.79 -1.90
C VAL A 273 1.50 -12.72 -2.09
N LEU A 274 0.40 -12.84 -1.35
CA LEU A 274 -0.50 -11.72 -1.12
C LEU A 274 -0.06 -11.01 0.16
N PHE A 275 0.13 -9.70 0.07
CA PHE A 275 0.22 -8.76 1.17
C PHE A 275 -1.09 -8.00 1.28
N PHE A 276 -1.49 -7.63 2.49
CA PHE A 276 -2.66 -6.79 2.70
C PHE A 276 -2.56 -6.07 4.04
N THR A 277 -3.27 -4.96 4.20
CA THR A 277 -3.39 -4.25 5.47
C THR A 277 -4.57 -4.81 6.27
N SER A 278 -4.41 -4.91 7.59
CA SER A 278 -5.52 -5.26 8.49
C SER A 278 -5.44 -4.48 9.79
N GLU A 279 -6.58 -4.00 10.28
CA GLU A 279 -6.72 -3.42 11.64
C GLU A 279 -7.09 -4.48 12.70
N ARG A 280 -6.90 -5.78 12.40
CA ARG A 280 -7.24 -6.84 13.35
C ARG A 280 -6.47 -6.66 14.66
N VAL A 281 -7.18 -6.87 15.76
CA VAL A 281 -6.68 -6.61 17.11
C VAL A 281 -6.33 -7.91 17.81
N ASN A 282 -5.15 -7.97 18.42
CA ASN A 282 -4.72 -9.08 19.29
C ASN A 282 -4.36 -8.58 20.70
N ILE A 283 -5.03 -7.51 21.14
CA ILE A 283 -4.89 -6.93 22.48
C ILE A 283 -6.17 -7.19 23.28
N PRO A 284 -6.09 -7.72 24.51
CA PRO A 284 -7.27 -7.96 25.34
C PRO A 284 -8.03 -6.67 25.66
N SER A 285 -9.37 -6.75 25.64
CA SER A 285 -10.26 -5.68 26.10
C SER A 285 -10.41 -5.62 27.61
N THR A 286 -10.02 -6.68 28.32
CA THR A 286 -10.03 -6.77 29.79
C THR A 286 -8.76 -7.48 30.28
N TYR A 287 -8.29 -7.08 31.46
CA TYR A 287 -7.07 -7.61 32.07
C TYR A 287 -7.41 -8.22 33.43
N PRO A 288 -7.60 -9.56 33.51
CA PRO A 288 -7.89 -10.20 34.77
C PRO A 288 -6.66 -10.16 35.69
N GLY A 289 -6.88 -9.85 36.97
CA GLY A 289 -5.80 -9.79 37.97
C GLY A 289 -5.38 -8.36 38.29
N ALA A 290 -4.06 -8.09 38.26
CA ALA A 290 -3.53 -6.78 38.63
C ALA A 290 -3.83 -5.72 37.55
N PRO A 291 -4.15 -4.46 37.94
CA PRO A 291 -4.33 -3.38 36.97
C PRO A 291 -3.13 -3.20 36.05
N VAL A 292 -3.40 -2.92 34.77
CA VAL A 292 -2.36 -2.63 33.76
C VAL A 292 -1.53 -1.43 34.19
N LYS A 293 -0.21 -1.59 34.19
CA LYS A 293 0.72 -0.49 34.49
C LYS A 293 0.89 0.41 33.26
N LEU A 294 1.12 1.71 33.48
CA LEU A 294 1.34 2.66 32.37
C LEU A 294 2.42 2.21 31.39
N ARG A 295 3.53 1.63 31.87
CA ARG A 295 4.60 1.09 31.00
C ARG A 295 4.09 -0.05 30.10
N GLN A 296 3.19 -0.90 30.60
CA GLN A 296 2.60 -1.97 29.81
C GLN A 296 1.65 -1.39 28.76
N LEU A 297 0.82 -0.42 29.13
CA LEU A 297 -0.08 0.26 28.18
C LEU A 297 0.70 0.95 27.04
N LYS A 298 1.78 1.65 27.34
CA LYS A 298 2.65 2.27 26.31
C LYS A 298 3.20 1.23 25.33
N ARG A 299 3.70 0.10 25.84
CA ARG A 299 4.19 -0.99 24.98
C ARG A 299 3.11 -1.57 24.07
N LEU A 300 1.87 -1.66 24.56
CA LEU A 300 0.73 -2.12 23.76
C LEU A 300 0.36 -1.11 22.67
N MET A 301 0.48 0.19 22.96
CA MET A 301 0.29 1.24 21.95
C MET A 301 1.40 1.23 20.91
N ASP A 302 2.63 0.88 21.28
CA ASP A 302 3.78 0.81 20.39
C ASP A 302 4.03 -0.61 19.84
N SER A 303 3.02 -1.47 19.83
CA SER A 303 3.13 -2.84 19.32
C SER A 303 2.14 -3.10 18.18
N PRO A 304 2.48 -3.98 17.23
CA PRO A 304 1.55 -4.43 16.20
C PRO A 304 0.25 -4.99 16.78
N GLN A 305 -0.79 -5.03 15.95
CA GLN A 305 -2.13 -5.53 16.29
C GLN A 305 -2.83 -4.73 17.39
N ASN A 306 -2.46 -3.46 17.55
CA ASN A 306 -3.08 -2.52 18.49
C ASN A 306 -4.38 -1.88 17.96
N GLY A 307 -4.81 -2.26 16.76
CA GLY A 307 -5.97 -1.71 16.07
C GLY A 307 -5.63 -0.61 15.06
N SER A 308 -4.36 -0.25 14.93
CA SER A 308 -3.85 0.46 13.75
C SER A 308 -3.64 -0.52 12.60
N GLY A 309 -3.43 -0.01 11.38
CA GLY A 309 -3.10 -0.85 10.24
C GLY A 309 -1.75 -1.54 10.43
N ASP A 310 -1.73 -2.85 10.23
CA ASP A 310 -0.51 -3.64 10.09
C ASP A 310 -0.50 -4.39 8.75
N ILE A 311 0.69 -4.74 8.25
CA ILE A 311 0.85 -5.51 7.02
C ILE A 311 0.83 -7.00 7.34
N TYR A 312 -0.04 -7.74 6.66
CA TYR A 312 -0.15 -9.19 6.71
C TYR A 312 0.31 -9.80 5.39
N TRP A 313 0.65 -11.08 5.43
CA TRP A 313 1.02 -11.86 4.25
C TRP A 313 0.46 -13.29 4.31
N VAL A 314 0.21 -13.87 3.14
CA VAL A 314 -0.27 -15.24 2.97
C VAL A 314 0.08 -15.77 1.57
N GLN A 315 0.14 -17.10 1.41
CA GLN A 315 0.36 -17.73 0.12
C GLN A 315 -0.78 -17.41 -0.86
N MET A 316 -0.40 -16.91 -2.05
CA MET A 316 -1.37 -16.54 -3.09
C MET A 316 -2.08 -17.76 -3.69
N ASP A 317 -1.46 -18.94 -3.70
CA ASP A 317 -2.11 -20.15 -4.24
C ASP A 317 -3.33 -20.57 -3.39
N ILE A 318 -3.29 -20.38 -2.07
CA ILE A 318 -4.43 -20.58 -1.16
C ILE A 318 -5.55 -19.60 -1.48
N VAL A 319 -5.21 -18.33 -1.74
CA VAL A 319 -6.17 -17.29 -2.14
C VAL A 319 -6.87 -17.66 -3.45
N LEU A 320 -6.10 -18.05 -4.47
CA LEU A 320 -6.65 -18.45 -5.77
C LEU A 320 -7.50 -19.73 -5.69
N LYS A 321 -7.13 -20.69 -4.83
CA LYS A 321 -7.96 -21.88 -4.56
C LYS A 321 -9.29 -21.51 -3.91
N ALA A 322 -9.30 -20.55 -2.99
CA ALA A 322 -10.53 -20.06 -2.37
C ALA A 322 -11.46 -19.37 -3.39
N ALA A 323 -10.89 -18.68 -4.39
CA ALA A 323 -11.64 -18.04 -5.47
C ALA A 323 -12.30 -19.01 -6.47
N ALA A 324 -11.80 -20.25 -6.54
CA ALA A 324 -12.21 -21.24 -7.52
C ALA A 324 -13.31 -22.20 -7.02
N ASN A 325 -13.59 -22.20 -5.72
CA ASN A 325 -14.61 -23.02 -5.05
C ASN A 325 -15.91 -22.25 -4.89
#